data_AF-W2XI63-F1
#
_entry.id   AF-W2XI63-F1
#
_cell.length_a   1.000
_cell.length_b   1.000
_cell.length_c   1.000
_cell.angle_alpha   90.00
_cell.angle_beta   90.00
_cell.angle_gamma   90.00
#
_symmetry.space_group_name_H-M   'P 1'
#
loop_
_entity.id
_entity.type
_entity.pdbx_description
1 polymer ?
#
loop_
_entity_poly.entity_id
_entity_poly.type
_entity_poly.pdbx_seq_one_letter_code
_entity_poly.pdbx_strand_id
1 'polypeptide(L)'
;GQYVQHALVQTEEKANLALSVDAFKRNNPQWSKIEVVMTGKAMHEKEVLHDAWPNARRLLCRWHVETWLKKQCSRLGGVGRAETMKLKVIMKGIVSAESQEKYDDLKDSLLETTRKTTCT
;
A
#
# COMPACT_ATOMS: atom_id res chain seq x y z
N GLY A 1 11.91 14.20 5.79
CA GLY A 1 12.86 13.12 5.44
C GLY A 1 13.80 13.63 4.37
N GLN A 2 15.06 13.21 4.40
CA GLN A 2 16.04 13.55 3.36
C GLN A 2 15.92 12.57 2.19
N TYR A 3 15.88 13.09 0.97
CA TYR A 3 16.00 12.25 -0.23
C TYR A 3 17.45 11.76 -0.38
N VAL A 4 17.64 10.47 -0.65
CA VAL A 4 18.98 9.85 -0.72
C VAL A 4 19.29 9.18 -2.06
N GLN A 5 18.30 8.54 -2.70
CA GLN A 5 18.51 7.84 -3.97
C GLN A 5 17.18 7.53 -4.68
N HIS A 6 17.23 7.49 -6.01
CA HIS A 6 16.25 6.83 -6.88
C HIS A 6 16.98 5.81 -7.76
N ALA A 7 16.31 4.74 -8.16
CA ALA A 7 16.82 3.78 -9.13
C ALA A 7 15.81 3.61 -10.26
N LEU A 8 16.29 3.59 -11.50
CA LEU A 8 15.51 3.17 -12.65
C LEU A 8 15.90 1.72 -12.94
N VAL A 9 14.95 0.80 -12.78
CA VAL A 9 15.14 -0.61 -13.12
C VAL A 9 14.54 -0.90 -14.48
N GLN A 10 15.18 -1.81 -15.23
CA GLN A 10 14.70 -2.22 -16.55
C GLN A 10 13.39 -3.03 -16.45
N THR A 11 13.32 -3.95 -15.48
CA THR A 11 12.10 -4.69 -15.12
C THR A 11 12.02 -4.85 -13.61
N GLU A 12 10.85 -5.22 -13.08
CA GLU A 12 10.66 -5.48 -11.65
C GLU A 12 11.24 -6.83 -11.18
N GLU A 13 11.91 -7.60 -12.05
CA GLU A 13 12.47 -8.90 -11.71
C GLU A 13 13.51 -8.86 -10.58
N LYS A 14 13.61 -10.00 -9.86
CA LYS A 14 14.45 -10.18 -8.67
C LYS A 14 15.90 -9.73 -8.87
N ALA A 15 16.50 -10.07 -10.01
CA ALA A 15 17.88 -9.70 -10.34
C ALA A 15 18.06 -8.17 -10.49
N ASN A 16 17.11 -7.50 -11.16
CA ASN A 16 17.18 -6.05 -11.38
C ASN A 16 16.95 -5.26 -10.08
N LEU A 17 16.06 -5.75 -9.22
CA LEU A 17 15.84 -5.16 -7.91
C LEU A 17 17.07 -5.34 -7.00
N ALA A 18 17.74 -6.49 -7.05
CA ALA A 18 18.97 -6.73 -6.29
C ALA A 18 20.08 -5.74 -6.67
N LEU A 19 20.28 -5.47 -7.98
CA LEU A 19 21.24 -4.47 -8.43
C LEU A 19 20.94 -3.06 -7.88
N SER A 20 19.66 -2.70 -7.77
CA SER A 20 19.24 -1.42 -7.19
C SER A 20 19.53 -1.33 -5.68
N VAL A 21 19.32 -2.44 -4.96
CA VAL A 21 19.68 -2.56 -3.55
C VAL A 21 21.19 -2.44 -3.37
N ASP A 22 21.99 -3.12 -4.19
CA ASP A 22 23.45 -3.07 -4.10
C ASP A 22 23.99 -1.67 -4.40
N ALA A 23 23.43 -0.99 -5.40
CA ALA A 23 23.72 0.43 -5.63
C ALA A 23 23.37 1.29 -4.41
N PHE A 24 22.19 1.07 -3.81
CA PHE A 24 21.79 1.79 -2.60
C PHE A 24 22.77 1.58 -1.45
N LYS A 25 23.16 0.33 -1.16
CA LYS A 25 24.08 0.01 -0.05
C LYS A 25 25.46 0.63 -0.27
N ARG A 26 25.97 0.62 -1.50
CA ARG A 26 27.26 1.26 -1.84
C ARG A 26 27.25 2.77 -1.62
N ASN A 27 26.13 3.43 -1.95
CA ASN A 27 26.02 4.90 -1.86
C ASN A 27 25.61 5.41 -0.48
N ASN A 28 25.07 4.53 0.38
CA ASN A 28 24.49 4.91 1.67
C ASN A 28 25.12 4.10 2.81
N PRO A 29 26.23 4.54 3.43
CA PRO A 29 26.94 3.78 4.46
C PRO A 29 26.10 3.39 5.68
N GLN A 30 25.02 4.12 5.94
CA GLN A 30 24.08 3.83 7.04
C GLN A 30 22.93 2.91 6.64
N TRP A 31 22.99 2.25 5.46
CA TRP A 31 21.93 1.37 4.96
C TRP A 31 21.52 0.28 5.96
N SER A 32 22.43 -0.17 6.83
CA SER A 32 22.17 -1.18 7.85
C SER A 32 21.25 -0.71 8.97
N LYS A 33 21.06 0.62 9.13
CA LYS A 33 20.16 1.21 10.13
C LYS A 33 18.72 1.35 9.65
N ILE A 34 18.39 0.83 8.47
CA ILE A 34 17.01 0.89 7.96
C ILE A 34 16.12 0.00 8.83
N GLU A 35 15.13 0.62 9.47
CA GLU A 35 14.15 -0.06 10.33
C GLU A 35 12.84 -0.38 9.62
N VAL A 36 12.54 0.31 8.52
CA VAL A 36 11.27 0.19 7.80
C VAL A 36 11.52 0.18 6.31
N VAL A 37 10.95 -0.81 5.63
CA VAL A 37 10.88 -0.87 4.16
C VAL A 37 9.43 -0.82 3.74
N MET A 38 9.09 0.17 2.91
CA MET A 38 7.74 0.39 2.44
C MET A 38 7.64 0.06 0.94
N THR A 39 6.70 -0.79 0.57
CA THR A 39 6.56 -1.32 -0.80
C THR A 39 5.18 -1.04 -1.38
N GLY A 40 5.07 -1.01 -2.71
CA GLY A 40 3.77 -1.05 -3.38
C GLY A 40 3.02 -2.36 -3.08
N LYS A 41 1.69 -2.37 -3.27
CA LYS A 41 0.88 -3.58 -3.08
C LYS A 41 1.40 -4.75 -3.93
N ALA A 42 1.72 -4.46 -5.19
CA ALA A 42 2.03 -5.44 -6.25
C ALA A 42 3.53 -5.67 -6.50
N MET A 43 4.42 -5.26 -5.59
CA MET A 43 5.83 -5.69 -5.68
C MET A 43 5.87 -7.21 -5.45
N HIS A 44 6.22 -8.00 -6.47
CA HIS A 44 6.25 -9.46 -6.39
C HIS A 44 7.56 -9.94 -5.74
N GLU A 45 8.61 -9.13 -5.85
CA GLU A 45 9.98 -9.42 -5.48
C GLU A 45 10.33 -8.88 -4.08
N LYS A 46 9.34 -8.83 -3.19
CA LYS A 46 9.51 -8.36 -1.80
C LYS A 46 10.57 -9.15 -1.03
N GLU A 47 10.84 -10.38 -1.45
CA GLU A 47 11.93 -11.20 -0.93
C GLU A 47 13.29 -10.52 -1.05
N VAL A 48 13.58 -9.82 -2.16
CA VAL A 48 14.86 -9.12 -2.32
C VAL A 48 15.08 -8.09 -1.22
N LEU A 49 14.02 -7.36 -0.89
CA LEU A 49 14.05 -6.35 0.16
C LEU A 49 14.12 -6.98 1.55
N HIS A 50 13.51 -8.14 1.74
CA HIS A 50 13.62 -8.91 2.97
C HIS A 50 15.03 -9.46 3.17
N ASP A 51 15.63 -10.05 2.14
CA ASP A 51 17.00 -10.57 2.19
C ASP A 51 18.01 -9.43 2.42
N ALA A 52 17.73 -8.26 1.86
CA ALA A 52 18.56 -7.07 2.03
C ALA A 52 18.47 -6.45 3.44
N TRP A 53 17.29 -6.49 4.06
CA TRP A 53 17.00 -5.92 5.39
C TRP A 53 16.05 -6.84 6.19
N PRO A 54 16.55 -7.98 6.69
CA PRO A 54 15.70 -9.00 7.34
C PRO A 54 15.03 -8.48 8.62
N ASN A 55 15.69 -7.55 9.30
CA ASN A 55 15.21 -6.97 10.55
C ASN A 55 14.30 -5.74 10.33
N ALA A 56 14.18 -5.24 9.10
CA ALA A 56 13.33 -4.09 8.84
C ALA A 56 11.84 -4.51 8.79
N ARG A 57 11.00 -3.70 9.43
CA ARG A 57 9.55 -3.86 9.35
C ARG A 57 9.08 -3.58 7.93
N ARG A 58 8.40 -4.56 7.33
CA ARG A 58 7.79 -4.42 6.00
C ARG A 58 6.43 -3.76 6.12
N LEU A 59 6.26 -2.64 5.42
CA LEU A 59 4.99 -1.93 5.33
C LEU A 59 4.52 -1.85 3.88
N LEU A 60 3.21 -1.73 3.70
CA LEU A 60 2.64 -1.33 2.43
C LEU A 60 2.58 0.19 2.36
N CYS A 61 2.87 0.73 1.19
CA CYS A 61 2.73 2.14 0.91
C CYS A 61 1.25 2.54 1.00
N ARG A 62 0.95 3.46 1.92
CA ARG A 62 -0.40 3.97 2.16
C ARG A 62 -1.08 4.42 0.87
N TRP A 63 -0.37 5.19 0.05
CA TRP A 63 -0.90 5.73 -1.20
C TRP A 63 -1.27 4.63 -2.20
N HIS A 64 -0.43 3.59 -2.34
CA HIS A 64 -0.73 2.45 -3.21
C HIS A 64 -1.94 1.66 -2.71
N VAL A 65 -2.05 1.44 -1.41
CA VAL A 65 -3.19 0.75 -0.79
C VAL A 65 -4.49 1.53 -1.01
N GLU A 66 -4.50 2.83 -0.69
CA GLU A 66 -5.66 3.71 -0.88
C GLU A 66 -6.10 3.75 -2.35
N THR A 67 -5.15 3.95 -3.26
CA THR A 67 -5.43 4.02 -4.71
C THR A 67 -6.01 2.70 -5.21
N TRP A 68 -5.44 1.56 -4.79
CA TRP A 68 -5.95 0.25 -5.18
C TRP A 68 -7.36 -0.02 -4.63
N LEU A 69 -7.62 0.29 -3.36
CA LEU A 69 -8.93 0.10 -2.74
C LEU A 69 -10.01 0.98 -3.41
N LYS A 70 -9.69 2.24 -3.73
CA LYS A 70 -10.61 3.11 -4.48
C LYS A 70 -10.94 2.56 -5.87
N LYS A 71 -9.97 1.92 -6.54
CA LYS A 71 -10.21 1.21 -7.81
C LYS A 71 -11.15 0.02 -7.59
N GLN A 72 -11.02 -0.72 -6.49
CA GLN A 72 -11.93 -1.82 -6.17
C GLN A 72 -13.36 -1.33 -5.96
N CYS A 73 -13.57 -0.20 -5.28
CA CYS A 73 -14.91 0.40 -5.13
C CYS A 73 -15.61 0.62 -6.47
N SER A 74 -14.86 1.07 -7.49
CA SER A 74 -15.41 1.26 -8.84
C SER A 74 -15.68 -0.03 -9.60
N ARG A 75 -15.14 -1.16 -9.15
CA ARG A 75 -15.28 -2.48 -9.78
C ARG A 75 -16.35 -3.35 -9.11
N LEU A 76 -16.93 -2.90 -7.99
CA LEU A 76 -17.79 -3.74 -7.15
C LEU A 76 -19.06 -4.21 -7.87
N GLY A 77 -19.49 -3.56 -8.96
CA GLY A 77 -20.69 -3.94 -9.72
C GLY A 77 -21.98 -3.77 -8.90
N GLY A 78 -23.10 -3.48 -9.55
CA GLY A 78 -24.40 -3.28 -8.85
C GLY A 78 -24.49 -2.03 -7.96
N VAL A 79 -23.38 -1.37 -7.62
CA VAL A 79 -23.33 -0.17 -6.77
C VAL A 79 -23.55 1.10 -7.60
N GLY A 80 -24.50 1.94 -7.19
CA GLY A 80 -24.75 3.24 -7.79
C GLY A 80 -23.54 4.19 -7.72
N ARG A 81 -23.57 5.26 -8.53
CA ARG A 81 -22.47 6.24 -8.58
C ARG A 81 -22.27 6.94 -7.23
N ALA A 82 -23.35 7.29 -6.54
CA ALA A 82 -23.28 7.97 -5.26
C ALA A 82 -22.68 7.07 -4.16
N GLU A 83 -23.15 5.83 -4.10
CA GLU A 83 -22.65 4.81 -3.18
C GLU A 83 -21.18 4.49 -3.47
N THR A 84 -20.78 4.40 -4.73
CA THR A 84 -19.39 4.19 -5.14
C THR A 84 -18.49 5.34 -4.63
N MET A 85 -18.94 6.59 -4.71
CA MET A 85 -18.19 7.74 -4.18
C MET A 85 -18.12 7.70 -2.66
N LYS A 86 -19.21 7.33 -1.98
CA LYS A 86 -19.23 7.11 -0.52
C LYS A 86 -18.24 6.03 -0.10
N LEU A 87 -18.21 4.89 -0.80
CA LEU A 87 -17.26 3.80 -0.56
C LEU A 87 -15.79 4.27 -0.69
N LYS A 88 -15.47 5.10 -1.70
CA LYS A 88 -14.12 5.65 -1.86
C LYS A 88 -13.69 6.55 -0.70
N VAL A 89 -14.62 7.34 -0.15
CA VAL A 89 -14.37 8.16 1.04
C VAL A 89 -14.15 7.27 2.26
N ILE A 90 -15.00 6.26 2.48
CA ILE A 90 -14.85 5.30 3.57
C ILE A 90 -13.50 4.57 3.47
N MET A 91 -13.10 4.08 2.29
CA MET A 91 -11.80 3.41 2.09
C MET A 91 -10.62 4.30 2.45
N LYS A 92 -10.64 5.57 2.03
CA LYS A 92 -9.61 6.53 2.43
C LYS A 92 -9.57 6.69 3.95
N GLY A 93 -10.74 6.78 4.58
CA GLY A 93 -10.88 6.87 6.03
C GLY A 93 -10.26 5.67 6.73
N ILE A 94 -10.59 4.44 6.31
CA ILE A 94 -10.09 3.20 6.92
C ILE A 94 -8.55 3.15 6.88
N VAL A 95 -7.95 3.48 5.73
CA VAL A 95 -6.50 3.46 5.54
C VAL A 95 -5.78 4.54 6.37
N SER A 96 -6.49 5.60 6.74
CA SER A 96 -5.97 6.74 7.50
C SER A 96 -6.49 6.81 8.93
N ALA A 97 -7.15 5.75 9.42
CA ALA A 97 -7.72 5.75 10.76
C ALA A 97 -6.60 5.86 11.82
N GLU A 98 -6.78 6.78 12.76
CA GLU A 98 -5.80 7.08 13.81
C GLU A 98 -6.10 6.33 15.12
N SER A 99 -7.27 5.66 15.20
CA SER A 99 -7.67 4.83 16.32
C SER A 99 -8.42 3.58 15.85
N GLN A 100 -8.45 2.56 16.70
CA GLN A 100 -9.21 1.34 16.46
C GLN A 100 -10.71 1.63 16.38
N GLU A 101 -11.24 2.46 17.28
CA GLU A 101 -12.63 2.91 17.27
C GLU A 101 -13.01 3.55 15.92
N LYS A 102 -12.18 4.49 15.42
CA LYS A 102 -12.46 5.15 14.15
C LYS A 102 -12.43 4.17 12.98
N TYR A 103 -11.52 3.20 13.03
CA TYR A 103 -11.46 2.14 12.03
C TYR A 103 -12.74 1.30 12.04
N ASP A 104 -13.22 0.92 13.23
CA ASP A 104 -14.40 0.07 13.39
C ASP A 104 -15.68 0.79 12.93
N ASP A 105 -15.86 2.07 13.28
CA ASP A 105 -16.99 2.89 12.78
C ASP A 105 -17.04 2.96 11.25
N LEU A 106 -15.87 3.14 10.62
CA LEU A 106 -15.74 3.21 9.17
C LEU A 106 -15.96 1.84 8.51
N LYS A 107 -15.54 0.78 9.18
CA LYS A 107 -15.80 -0.60 8.75
C LYS A 107 -17.29 -0.93 8.81
N ASP A 108 -18.00 -0.49 9.84
CA ASP A 108 -19.44 -0.68 9.92
C ASP A 108 -20.16 0.13 8.84
N SER A 109 -19.74 1.37 8.60
CA SER A 109 -20.24 2.22 7.50
C SER A 109 -20.02 1.58 6.11
N LEU A 110 -18.88 0.90 5.92
CA LEU A 110 -18.57 0.13 4.70
C LEU A 110 -19.58 -1.02 4.51
N LEU A 111 -19.79 -1.81 5.56
CA LEU A 111 -20.69 -2.96 5.51
C LEU A 111 -22.14 -2.54 5.26
N GLU A 112 -22.60 -1.46 5.88
CA GLU A 112 -23.94 -0.92 5.64
C GLU A 112 -24.10 -0.44 4.18
N THR A 113 -23.10 0.29 3.66
CA THR A 113 -23.14 0.84 2.29
C THR A 113 -23.14 -0.27 1.23
N THR A 114 -22.45 -1.38 1.48
CA THR A 114 -22.41 -2.54 0.57
C THR A 114 -23.65 -3.43 0.66
N ARG A 115 -24.26 -3.59 1.84
CA ARG A 115 -25.50 -4.37 2.03
C ARG A 115 -26.72 -3.75 1.36
N LYS A 116 -26.83 -2.42 1.35
CA LYS A 116 -27.93 -1.69 0.68
C LYS A 116 -28.00 -1.96 -0.83
N THR A 117 -26.93 -2.46 -1.43
CA THR A 117 -26.81 -2.73 -2.87
C THR A 117 -27.31 -4.11 -3.29
N THR A 118 -27.41 -5.08 -2.35
CA THR A 118 -27.80 -6.47 -2.64
C THR A 118 -29.32 -6.72 -2.67
N CYS A 119 -30.16 -5.70 -2.44
CA CYS A 119 -31.63 -5.83 -2.38
C CYS A 119 -32.37 -5.28 -3.61
N THR A 120 -31.68 -5.10 -4.74
CA THR A 120 -32.26 -4.76 -6.05
C THR A 120 -31.77 -5.72 -7.11
#